data_AF-A0A6C0AMJ0-F1
#
_entry.id   AF-A0A6C0AMJ0-F1
#
_cell.length_a   1.000
_cell.length_b   1.000
_cell.length_c   1.000
_cell.angle_alpha   90.00
_cell.angle_beta   90.00
_cell.angle_gamma   90.00
#
_symmetry.space_group_name_H-M   'P 1'
#
loop_
_entity.id
_entity.type
_entity.pdbx_description
1 polymer ?
#
loop_
_entity_poly.entity_id
_entity_poly.type
_entity_poly.pdbx_seq_one_letter_code
_entity_poly.pdbx_strand_id
1 'polypeptide(L)'
;MNSVVGAVMRAAVEGFTNPSGAESHRKDPIYADAIAIILTFTISILILSLAGLWLWNFSVVPLFEFARPAKSVFQILGLMLFLSLVHP
;
A
#
# COMPACT_ATOMS: atom_id res chain seq x y z
N MET A 1 29.60 -9.22 2.94
CA MET A 1 28.30 -8.58 2.70
C MET A 1 27.43 -9.37 1.71
N ASN A 2 27.98 -9.85 0.58
CA ASN A 2 27.19 -10.60 -0.42
C ASN A 2 26.67 -11.98 0.02
N SER A 3 27.36 -12.69 0.94
CA SER A 3 26.88 -14.01 1.41
C SER A 3 25.68 -13.94 2.36
N VAL A 4 25.58 -12.86 3.15
CA VAL A 4 24.47 -12.65 4.10
C VAL A 4 23.18 -12.38 3.34
N VAL A 5 23.25 -11.57 2.27
CA VAL A 5 22.09 -11.29 1.39
C VAL A 5 21.61 -12.58 0.72
N GLY A 6 22.53 -13.42 0.23
CA GLY A 6 22.19 -14.71 -0.36
C GLY A 6 21.52 -15.67 0.65
N ALA A 7 22.03 -15.72 1.89
CA ALA A 7 21.45 -16.55 2.94
C ALA A 7 20.05 -16.09 3.36
N VAL A 8 19.83 -14.77 3.49
CA VAL A 8 18.52 -14.21 3.85
C VAL A 8 17.50 -14.44 2.73
N MET A 9 17.87 -14.22 1.47
CA MET A 9 16.98 -14.46 0.33
C MET A 9 16.60 -15.93 0.20
N ARG A 10 17.56 -16.83 0.44
CA ARG A 10 17.31 -18.27 0.40
C ARG A 10 16.42 -18.72 1.56
N ALA A 11 16.66 -18.24 2.77
CA ALA A 11 15.80 -18.51 3.93
C ALA A 11 14.39 -17.95 3.76
N ALA A 12 14.25 -16.76 3.15
CA ALA A 12 12.95 -16.19 2.82
C ALA A 12 12.21 -17.06 1.79
N VAL A 13 12.88 -17.45 0.69
CA VAL A 13 12.30 -18.32 -0.34
C VAL A 13 11.92 -19.68 0.24
N GLU A 14 12.76 -20.29 1.06
CA GLU A 14 12.47 -21.56 1.73
C GLU A 14 11.27 -21.43 2.69
N GLY A 15 11.15 -20.32 3.43
CA GLY A 15 9.98 -20.02 4.26
C GLY A 15 8.69 -19.78 3.48
N PHE A 16 8.76 -19.19 2.28
CA PHE A 16 7.60 -18.98 1.41
C PHE A 16 7.18 -20.24 0.64
N THR A 17 8.15 -21.07 0.22
CA THR A 17 7.90 -22.25 -0.63
C THR A 17 7.65 -23.53 0.17
N ASN A 18 8.09 -23.60 1.42
CA ASN A 18 7.88 -24.75 2.30
C ASN A 18 7.31 -24.34 3.66
N PRO A 19 6.04 -23.88 3.72
CA PRO A 19 5.39 -23.53 4.98
C PRO A 19 5.22 -24.73 5.93
N SER A 20 5.26 -25.97 5.41
CA SER A 20 5.08 -27.23 6.17
C SER A 20 6.39 -27.93 6.55
N GLY A 21 7.56 -27.33 6.33
CA GLY A 21 8.85 -27.92 6.72
C GLY A 21 9.09 -27.94 8.24
N ALA A 22 8.33 -27.17 9.01
CA ALA A 22 8.43 -27.06 10.47
C ALA A 22 7.46 -28.01 11.22
N GLU A 23 6.68 -28.82 10.52
CA GLU A 23 5.60 -29.65 11.07
C GLU A 23 6.11 -30.90 11.81
N SER A 24 7.40 -31.27 11.65
CA SER A 24 7.90 -32.55 12.17
C SER A 24 8.09 -32.59 13.70
N HIS A 25 7.86 -31.50 14.46
CA HIS A 25 8.14 -31.54 15.91
C HIS A 25 7.23 -30.78 16.88
N ARG A 26 6.03 -30.28 16.52
CA ARG A 26 5.16 -29.72 17.57
C ARG A 26 3.67 -29.78 17.24
N LYS A 27 2.98 -30.60 18.05
CA LYS A 27 1.51 -30.73 18.24
C LYS A 27 0.68 -29.58 17.68
N ASP A 28 -0.33 -29.96 16.89
CA ASP A 28 -1.43 -29.15 16.34
C ASP A 28 -1.71 -27.87 17.13
N PRO A 29 -1.36 -26.68 16.61
CA PRO A 29 -1.74 -25.42 17.21
C PRO A 29 -2.76 -24.76 16.29
N ILE A 30 -4.06 -24.98 16.55
CA ILE A 30 -5.16 -24.13 16.03
C ILE A 30 -4.82 -22.62 16.17
N TYR A 31 -4.03 -22.29 17.20
CA TYR A 31 -3.54 -20.94 17.45
C TYR A 31 -2.51 -20.45 16.42
N ALA A 32 -1.65 -21.33 15.88
CA ALA A 32 -0.63 -20.92 14.90
C ALA A 32 -1.27 -20.51 13.57
N ASP A 33 -2.31 -21.24 13.14
CA ASP A 33 -3.06 -20.90 11.93
C ASP A 33 -3.79 -19.56 12.06
N ALA A 34 -4.47 -19.34 13.19
CA ALA A 34 -5.11 -18.06 13.49
C ALA A 34 -4.11 -16.89 13.52
N ILE A 35 -2.94 -17.09 14.12
CA ILE A 35 -1.87 -16.07 14.16
C ILE A 35 -1.33 -15.81 12.75
N ALA A 36 -1.14 -16.85 11.93
CA ALA A 36 -0.66 -16.71 10.55
C ALA A 36 -1.63 -15.90 9.67
N ILE A 37 -2.95 -16.11 9.84
CA ILE A 37 -3.98 -15.37 9.11
C ILE A 37 -3.96 -13.88 9.52
N ILE A 38 -3.94 -13.59 10.83
CA ILE A 38 -3.90 -12.21 11.34
C ILE A 38 -2.63 -11.50 10.88
N LEU A 39 -1.48 -12.19 10.90
CA LEU A 39 -0.20 -11.64 10.47
C LEU A 39 -0.20 -11.36 8.97
N THR A 40 -0.68 -12.30 8.15
CA THR A 40 -0.81 -12.12 6.69
C THR A 40 -1.73 -10.96 6.35
N PHE A 41 -2.89 -10.85 7.01
CA PHE A 41 -3.82 -9.75 6.82
C PHE A 41 -3.20 -8.39 7.14
N THR A 42 -2.47 -8.31 8.26
CA THR A 42 -1.77 -7.08 8.68
C THR A 42 -0.71 -6.67 7.66
N ILE A 43 0.09 -7.63 7.18
CA ILE A 43 1.12 -7.39 6.17
C ILE A 43 0.48 -6.94 4.84
N SER A 44 -0.62 -7.57 4.42
CA SER A 44 -1.35 -7.18 3.20
C SER A 44 -1.85 -5.74 3.27
N ILE A 45 -2.45 -5.32 4.39
CA ILE A 45 -2.91 -3.93 4.56
C ILE A 45 -1.72 -2.97 4.51
N LEU A 46 -0.60 -3.32 5.15
CA LEU A 46 0.59 -2.48 5.17
C LEU A 46 1.16 -2.29 3.75
N ILE A 47 1.24 -3.37 2.96
CA ILE A 47 1.68 -3.32 1.56
C ILE A 47 0.70 -2.48 0.72
N LEU A 48 -0.61 -2.69 0.84
CA LEU A 48 -1.63 -1.93 0.12
C LEU A 48 -1.60 -0.44 0.48
N SER A 49 -1.42 -0.10 1.75
CA SER A 49 -1.31 1.30 2.20
C SER A 49 -0.05 1.97 1.65
N LEU A 50 1.07 1.25 1.61
CA LEU A 50 2.34 1.77 1.09
C LEU A 50 2.26 1.96 -0.44
N ALA A 51 1.72 0.97 -1.15
CA ALA A 51 1.48 1.05 -2.58
C ALA A 51 0.45 2.14 -2.93
N GLY A 52 -0.60 2.29 -2.12
CA GLY A 52 -1.61 3.34 -2.27
C GLY A 52 -1.03 4.74 -2.10
N LEU A 53 -0.20 4.96 -1.08
CA LEU A 53 0.50 6.24 -0.89
C LEU A 53 1.44 6.55 -2.06
N TRP A 54 2.19 5.54 -2.52
CA TRP A 54 3.14 5.69 -3.62
C TRP A 54 2.42 5.97 -4.95
N LEU A 55 1.39 5.19 -5.28
CA LEU A 55 0.55 5.37 -6.46
C LEU A 55 -0.19 6.71 -6.43
N TRP A 56 -0.66 7.14 -5.26
CA TRP A 56 -1.29 8.45 -5.10
C TRP A 56 -0.30 9.57 -5.44
N ASN A 57 0.91 9.51 -4.90
CA ASN A 57 1.91 10.55 -5.11
C ASN A 57 2.47 10.57 -6.54
N PHE A 58 2.61 9.41 -7.21
CA PHE A 58 3.20 9.31 -8.54
C PHE A 58 2.20 9.29 -9.70
N SER A 59 0.97 8.84 -9.48
CA SER A 59 -0.05 8.71 -10.54
C SER A 59 -1.20 9.67 -10.30
N VAL A 60 -1.80 9.68 -9.11
CA VAL A 60 -2.98 10.51 -8.86
C VAL A 60 -2.63 12.00 -8.86
N VAL A 61 -1.55 12.44 -8.19
CA VAL A 61 -1.15 13.85 -8.18
C VAL A 61 -0.91 14.45 -9.58
N PRO A 62 -0.19 13.77 -10.50
CA PRO A 62 -0.02 14.30 -11.86
C PRO A 62 -1.23 14.10 -12.77
N LEU A 63 -1.99 12.99 -12.66
CA LEU A 63 -3.19 12.79 -13.49
C LEU A 63 -4.35 13.72 -13.08
N PHE A 64 -4.43 14.11 -11.80
CA PHE A 64 -5.43 15.03 -11.27
C PHE A 64 -4.88 16.45 -11.08
N GLU A 65 -3.89 16.90 -11.88
CA GLU A 65 -3.59 18.34 -11.97
C GLU A 65 -4.81 19.17 -12.37
N PHE A 66 -5.72 18.59 -13.16
CA PHE A 66 -7.01 19.19 -13.52
C PHE A 66 -7.99 19.33 -12.35
N ALA A 67 -7.87 18.48 -11.32
CA ALA A 67 -8.74 18.47 -10.15
C ALA A 67 -8.00 18.89 -8.87
N ARG A 68 -6.80 19.48 -8.99
CA ARG A 68 -6.16 20.13 -7.84
C ARG A 68 -7.15 21.17 -7.34
N PRO A 69 -7.60 21.11 -6.06
CA PRO A 69 -8.41 22.17 -5.50
C PRO A 69 -7.64 23.47 -5.71
N ALA A 70 -8.31 24.45 -6.33
CA ALA A 70 -7.72 25.70 -6.80
C ALA A 70 -6.68 26.22 -5.80
N LYS A 71 -5.40 26.11 -6.17
CA LYS A 71 -4.28 26.55 -5.33
C LYS A 71 -4.18 28.07 -5.28
N SER A 72 -4.86 28.75 -6.19
CA SER A 72 -4.85 30.21 -6.33
C SER A 72 -6.23 30.78 -6.05
N VAL A 73 -6.28 31.73 -5.11
CA VAL A 73 -7.48 32.53 -4.79
C VAL A 73 -8.08 33.16 -6.05
N PHE A 74 -7.25 33.52 -7.04
CA PHE A 74 -7.70 34.08 -8.32
C PHE A 74 -8.50 33.09 -9.19
N GLN A 75 -8.20 31.78 -9.12
CA GLN A 75 -8.99 30.77 -9.85
C GLN A 75 -10.40 30.63 -9.24
N ILE A 76 -10.51 30.75 -7.91
CA ILE A 76 -11.79 30.73 -7.20
C ILE A 76 -12.61 31.99 -7.51
N LEU A 77 -11.97 33.16 -7.48
CA LEU A 77 -12.62 34.43 -7.82
C LEU A 77 -13.06 34.46 -9.29
N GLY A 78 -12.25 33.94 -10.21
CA GLY A 78 -12.60 33.81 -11.62
C GLY A 78 -13.80 32.89 -11.83
N LEU A 79 -13.85 31.74 -11.15
CA LEU A 79 -14.98 30.81 -11.23
C LEU A 79 -16.26 31.41 -10.63
N MET A 80 -16.16 32.09 -9.48
CA MET A 80 -17.29 32.79 -8.86
C MET A 80 -17.88 33.88 -9.76
N LEU A 81 -17.01 34.69 -10.39
CA LEU A 81 -17.44 35.72 -11.32
C LEU A 81 -18.06 35.13 -12.60
N PHE A 82 -17.52 34.01 -13.09
CA PHE A 82 -18.10 33.32 -14.24
C PHE A 82 -19.48 32.74 -13.93
N LEU A 83 -19.67 32.15 -12.74
CA LEU A 83 -20.97 31.67 -12.28
C LEU A 83 -21.99 32.80 -12.13
N SER A 84 -21.59 33.96 -11.60
CA SER A 84 -22.51 35.11 -11.46
C SER A 84 -22.88 35.76 -12.80
N LEU A 85 -22.13 35.49 -13.87
CA LEU A 85 -22.42 36.00 -15.22
C LEU A 85 -23.26 35.02 -16.05
N VAL A 86 -23.10 33.71 -15.80
CA VAL A 86 -23.85 32.65 -16.49
C VAL A 86 -25.26 32.49 -15.91
N HIS A 87 -25.44 32.72 -14.61
CA HIS A 87 -26.74 32.76 -13.98
C HIS A 87 -26.96 34.14 -13.35
N PRO A 88 -27.60 35.09 -14.06
CA PRO A 88 -28.00 36.36 -13.47
C PRO A 88 -28.99 36.17 -12.31
#